data_AF-A0A496V0B4-F1
#
_entry.id   AF-A0A496V0B4-F1
#
_cell.length_a   1.000
_cell.length_b   1.000
_cell.length_c   1.000
_cell.angle_alpha   90.00
_cell.angle_beta   90.00
_cell.angle_gamma   90.00
#
_symmetry.space_group_name_H-M   'P 1'
#
loop_
_entity.id
_entity.type
_entity.pdbx_description
1 polymer ?
#
loop_
_entity_poly.entity_id
_entity_poly.type
_entity_poly.pdbx_seq_one_letter_code
_entity_poly.pdbx_strand_id
1 'polypeptide(L)'
;MRKSKRETAENLAKAHFDVEPNLQRVFLLEPIHEKNPDVPIKLLEVVKGTIERGIEPIAFTAEPAHGIEYPSMIVEISPREYQHLRDGKINFGTHAWTIGKEFMAEKNDNASNR
;
A
#
# COMPACT_ATOMS: atom_id res chain seq x y z
N MET A 1 18.61 13.40 -6.36
CA MET A 1 17.65 13.04 -7.44
C MET A 1 16.34 12.68 -6.78
N ARG A 2 15.20 13.04 -7.37
CA ARG A 2 13.88 12.60 -6.90
C ARG A 2 13.80 11.08 -7.00
N LYS A 3 13.31 10.40 -5.96
CA LYS A 3 13.05 8.95 -5.99
C LYS A 3 11.99 8.63 -7.04
N SER A 4 12.04 7.45 -7.64
CA SER A 4 10.95 6.94 -8.49
C SER A 4 9.68 6.68 -7.67
N LYS A 5 8.52 6.54 -8.33
CA LYS A 5 7.30 6.19 -7.60
C LYS A 5 7.38 4.80 -6.99
N ARG A 6 7.99 3.83 -7.68
CA ARG A 6 8.22 2.48 -7.11
C ARG A 6 9.08 2.53 -5.85
N GLU A 7 10.16 3.29 -5.84
CA GLU A 7 10.99 3.46 -4.64
C GLU A 7 10.22 4.17 -3.52
N THR A 8 9.43 5.20 -3.84
CA THR A 8 8.58 5.87 -2.84
C THR A 8 7.51 4.91 -2.30
N ALA A 9 6.90 4.08 -3.14
CA ALA A 9 5.91 3.08 -2.72
C ALA A 9 6.50 2.04 -1.76
N GLU A 10 7.72 1.58 -2.02
CA GLU A 10 8.42 0.64 -1.13
C GLU A 10 8.77 1.28 0.22
N ASN A 11 9.19 2.55 0.22
CA ASN A 11 9.44 3.30 1.46
C ASN A 11 8.14 3.54 2.25
N LEU A 12 7.04 3.87 1.58
CA LEU A 12 5.72 4.03 2.22
C LEU A 12 5.26 2.70 2.84
N ALA A 13 5.35 1.59 2.09
CA ALA A 13 4.99 0.26 2.60
C ALA A 13 5.82 -0.12 3.83
N LYS A 14 7.14 0.15 3.81
CA LYS A 14 8.01 -0.07 4.97
C LYS A 14 7.57 0.76 6.17
N ALA A 15 7.34 2.06 5.98
CA ALA A 15 6.88 2.94 7.05
C ALA A 15 5.55 2.46 7.66
N HIS A 16 4.63 1.94 6.84
CA HIS A 16 3.36 1.37 7.31
C HIS A 16 3.56 0.09 8.13
N PHE A 17 4.45 -0.81 7.70
CA PHE A 17 4.82 -1.99 8.51
C PHE A 17 5.44 -1.61 9.85
N ASP A 18 6.19 -0.51 9.91
CA ASP A 18 6.83 -0.05 11.15
C ASP A 18 5.83 0.53 12.17
N VAL A 19 4.69 1.08 11.71
CA VAL A 19 3.71 1.75 12.59
C VAL A 19 2.44 0.94 12.86
N GLU A 20 2.01 0.07 11.93
CA GLU A 20 0.76 -0.70 12.05
C GLU A 20 1.06 -2.17 12.42
N PRO A 21 0.93 -2.57 13.70
CA PRO A 21 1.29 -3.91 14.16
C PRO A 21 0.40 -5.02 13.60
N ASN A 22 -0.78 -4.70 13.08
CA ASN A 22 -1.70 -5.67 12.47
C ASN A 22 -1.61 -5.74 10.95
N LEU A 23 -0.72 -4.96 10.33
CA LEU A 23 -0.51 -4.97 8.89
C LEU A 23 0.15 -6.28 8.47
N GLN A 24 -0.56 -7.06 7.66
CA GLN A 24 -0.10 -8.37 7.22
C GLN A 24 0.60 -8.31 5.86
N ARG A 25 0.07 -7.48 4.95
CA ARG A 25 0.52 -7.40 3.56
C ARG A 25 0.31 -6.00 3.02
N VAL A 26 1.22 -5.56 2.16
CA VAL A 26 1.07 -4.34 1.37
C VAL A 26 1.32 -4.69 -0.09
N PHE A 27 0.42 -4.26 -0.98
CA PHE A 27 0.59 -4.42 -2.42
C PHE A 27 0.59 -3.07 -3.12
N LEU A 28 1.45 -2.91 -4.12
CA LEU A 28 1.33 -1.83 -5.09
C LEU A 28 0.15 -2.12 -6.03
N LEU A 29 -0.79 -1.18 -6.15
CA LEU A 29 -1.84 -1.25 -7.17
C LEU A 29 -1.38 -0.62 -8.48
N GLU A 30 -1.51 -1.37 -9.56
CA GLU A 30 -1.19 -0.90 -10.92
C GLU A 30 -2.44 -0.28 -11.57
N PRO A 31 -2.28 0.58 -12.59
CA PRO A 31 -1.03 1.15 -13.09
C PRO A 31 -0.46 2.24 -12.16
N ILE A 32 0.88 2.31 -12.03
CA ILE A 32 1.59 3.32 -11.21
C ILE A 32 1.84 4.67 -11.93
N HIS A 33 1.81 4.71 -13.26
CA HIS A 33 2.08 5.90 -14.07
C HIS A 33 3.35 6.67 -13.64
N GLU A 34 4.53 6.02 -13.70
CA GLU A 34 5.83 6.57 -13.25
C GLU A 34 6.13 7.99 -13.74
N LYS A 35 5.76 8.32 -14.98
CA LYS A 35 6.09 9.60 -15.61
C LYS A 35 5.15 10.75 -15.25
N ASN A 36 4.00 10.48 -14.63
CA ASN A 36 3.03 11.50 -14.28
C ASN A 36 3.05 11.73 -12.75
N PRO A 37 3.64 12.83 -12.25
CA PRO A 37 3.77 13.05 -10.81
C PRO A 37 2.45 13.31 -10.08
N ASP A 38 1.39 13.71 -10.78
CA ASP A 38 0.09 14.05 -10.19
C ASP A 38 -0.80 12.82 -9.95
N VAL A 39 -0.49 11.70 -10.62
CA VAL A 39 -1.18 10.43 -10.37
C VAL A 39 -0.67 9.84 -9.06
N PRO A 40 -1.53 9.50 -8.10
CA PRO A 40 -1.07 8.98 -6.82
C PRO A 40 -0.44 7.59 -6.92
N ILE A 41 0.51 7.32 -6.04
CA ILE A 41 0.92 5.96 -5.71
C ILE A 41 -0.25 5.29 -4.99
N LYS A 42 -0.64 4.09 -5.38
CA LYS A 42 -1.77 3.37 -4.78
C LYS A 42 -1.28 2.13 -4.06
N LEU A 43 -1.59 2.01 -2.78
CA LEU A 43 -1.27 0.84 -1.96
C LEU A 43 -2.55 0.14 -1.50
N LEU A 44 -2.51 -1.19 -1.47
CA LEU A 44 -3.51 -2.03 -0.85
C LEU A 44 -2.91 -2.65 0.41
N GLU A 45 -3.53 -2.37 1.55
CA GLU A 45 -3.08 -2.81 2.87
C GLU A 45 -4.06 -3.85 3.41
N VAL A 46 -3.53 -5.01 3.78
CA VAL A 46 -4.32 -6.08 4.42
C VAL A 46 -4.05 -6.03 5.91
N VAL A 47 -5.00 -5.48 6.67
CA VAL A 47 -4.84 -5.20 8.10
C VAL A 47 -5.77 -6.09 8.91
N LYS A 48 -5.21 -6.84 9.87
CA LYS A 48 -6.01 -7.69 10.76
C LYS A 48 -6.81 -6.83 11.73
N GLY A 49 -8.11 -7.10 11.83
CA GLY A 49 -8.99 -6.39 12.78
C GLY A 49 -9.54 -5.07 12.26
N THR A 50 -9.24 -4.67 11.02
CA THR A 50 -9.94 -3.57 10.37
C THR A 50 -11.41 -3.93 10.11
N ILE A 51 -12.26 -2.90 10.08
CA ILE A 51 -13.70 -3.04 9.87
C ILE A 51 -13.95 -3.23 8.37
N GLU A 52 -14.65 -4.28 7.99
CA GLU A 52 -15.01 -4.55 6.59
C GLU A 52 -15.98 -3.48 6.06
N ARG A 53 -15.53 -2.73 5.04
CA ARG A 53 -16.30 -1.64 4.38
C ARG A 53 -16.27 -1.73 2.86
N GLY A 54 -15.57 -2.71 2.31
CA GLY A 54 -15.27 -2.81 0.89
C GLY A 54 -14.07 -1.96 0.50
N ILE A 55 -14.01 -1.59 -0.78
CA ILE A 55 -12.90 -0.80 -1.33
C ILE A 55 -13.17 0.69 -1.09
N GLU A 56 -12.62 1.23 0.00
CA GLU A 56 -12.66 2.65 0.34
C GLU A 56 -11.25 3.27 0.27
N PRO A 57 -10.89 3.98 -0.82
CA PRO A 57 -9.58 4.60 -0.93
C PRO A 57 -9.49 5.90 -0.13
N ILE A 58 -8.43 6.05 0.65
CA ILE A 58 -8.08 7.27 1.39
C ILE A 58 -6.93 7.97 0.67
N ALA A 59 -7.11 9.24 0.31
CA ALA A 59 -6.12 10.02 -0.43
C ALA A 59 -5.25 10.88 0.50
N PHE A 60 -3.95 10.94 0.20
CA PHE A 60 -2.97 11.74 0.89
C PHE A 60 -2.25 12.64 -0.12
N THR A 61 -2.07 13.92 0.25
CA THR A 61 -1.28 14.85 -0.56
C THR A 61 0.20 14.51 -0.49
N ALA A 62 0.96 14.87 -1.53
CA ALA A 62 2.42 14.83 -1.44
C ALA A 62 2.90 15.73 -0.30
N GLU A 63 3.98 15.35 0.37
CA GLU A 63 4.60 16.13 1.42
C GLU A 63 6.14 16.12 1.24
N PRO A 64 6.67 16.88 0.26
CA PRO A 64 8.08 16.82 -0.11
C PRO A 64 9.03 17.22 1.02
N ALA A 65 8.60 18.09 1.95
CA ALA A 65 9.42 18.48 3.10
C ALA A 65 9.73 17.29 4.03
N HIS A 66 8.91 16.23 3.99
CA HIS A 66 9.09 14.99 4.72
C HIS A 66 9.54 13.82 3.82
N GLY A 67 9.99 14.11 2.58
CA GLY A 67 10.50 13.13 1.65
C GLY A 67 9.44 12.30 0.92
N ILE A 68 8.16 12.68 0.99
CA ILE A 68 7.06 12.05 0.27
C ILE A 68 6.77 12.87 -0.99
N GLU A 69 7.48 12.53 -2.06
CA GLU A 69 7.51 13.30 -3.30
C GLU A 69 6.23 13.19 -4.15
N TYR A 70 5.36 12.23 -3.89
CA TYR A 70 4.18 11.94 -4.71
C TYR A 70 2.95 11.84 -3.82
N PRO A 71 1.77 12.24 -4.31
CA PRO A 71 0.53 11.92 -3.60
C PRO A 71 0.37 10.40 -3.51
N SER A 72 -0.34 9.94 -2.50
CA SER A 72 -0.61 8.52 -2.31
C SER A 72 -2.08 8.28 -2.03
N MET A 73 -2.49 7.02 -2.20
CA MET A 73 -3.82 6.54 -1.91
C MET A 73 -3.70 5.16 -1.30
N ILE A 74 -4.39 4.95 -0.18
CA ILE A 74 -4.34 3.70 0.57
C ILE A 74 -5.74 3.11 0.59
N VAL A 75 -5.83 1.83 0.25
CA VAL A 75 -7.02 1.03 0.42
C VAL A 75 -6.70 0.02 1.52
N GLU A 76 -7.35 0.17 2.67
CA GLU A 76 -7.22 -0.77 3.78
C GLU A 76 -8.37 -1.76 3.75
N ILE A 77 -8.07 -3.06 3.83
CA ILE A 77 -9.06 -4.13 3.83
C ILE A 77 -8.72 -5.24 4.82
N SER A 78 -9.74 -5.99 5.24
CA SER A 78 -9.55 -7.17 6.08
C SER A 78 -8.91 -8.33 5.30
N PRO A 79 -8.28 -9.32 5.98
CA PRO A 79 -7.82 -10.55 5.32
C PRO A 79 -8.93 -11.30 4.57
N ARG A 80 -10.18 -11.20 5.03
CA ARG A 80 -11.34 -11.82 4.37
C ARG A 80 -11.76 -11.05 3.13
N GLU A 81 -11.77 -9.72 3.20
CA GLU A 81 -11.99 -8.88 2.00
C GLU A 81 -10.89 -9.10 0.97
N TYR A 82 -9.64 -9.29 1.39
CA TYR A 82 -8.56 -9.63 0.47
C TYR A 82 -8.83 -10.98 -0.23
N GLN A 83 -9.28 -12.00 0.50
CA GLN A 83 -9.70 -13.27 -0.12
C GLN A 83 -10.86 -13.05 -1.10
N HIS A 84 -11.88 -12.27 -0.73
CA HIS A 84 -12.97 -11.93 -1.64
C HIS A 84 -12.50 -11.19 -2.89
N LEU A 85 -11.50 -10.31 -2.77
CA LEU A 85 -10.90 -9.59 -3.90
C LEU A 85 -10.15 -10.56 -4.83
N ARG A 86 -9.40 -11.50 -4.25
CA ARG A 86 -8.70 -12.56 -5.00
C ARG A 86 -9.65 -13.52 -5.71
N ASP A 87 -10.78 -13.83 -5.08
CA ASP A 87 -11.85 -14.68 -5.62
C ASP A 87 -12.73 -13.94 -6.65
N GLY A 88 -12.55 -12.62 -6.83
CA GLY A 88 -13.39 -11.80 -7.70
C GLY A 88 -14.81 -11.52 -7.17
N LYS A 89 -15.05 -11.77 -5.88
CA LYS A 89 -16.32 -11.46 -5.19
C LYS A 89 -16.47 -9.98 -4.88
N ILE A 90 -15.35 -9.30 -4.65
CA ILE A 90 -15.26 -7.84 -4.65
C ILE A 90 -14.23 -7.40 -5.69
N ASN A 91 -14.33 -6.18 -6.18
CA ASN A 91 -13.41 -5.60 -7.15
C ASN A 91 -13.18 -4.13 -6.82
N PHE A 92 -12.25 -3.48 -7.52
CA PHE A 92 -11.95 -2.06 -7.34
C PHE A 92 -13.03 -1.12 -7.94
N GLY A 93 -14.23 -1.61 -8.22
CA GLY A 93 -15.33 -0.86 -8.79
C GLY A 93 -15.04 -0.38 -10.21
N THR A 94 -15.24 0.90 -10.46
CA THR A 94 -14.93 1.55 -11.75
C THR A 94 -13.43 1.84 -11.92
N HIS A 95 -12.62 1.61 -10.89
CA HIS A 95 -11.18 1.76 -11.00
C HIS A 95 -10.59 0.57 -11.76
N ALA A 96 -9.89 0.85 -12.86
CA ALA A 96 -9.16 -0.15 -13.64
C ALA A 96 -7.86 -0.60 -12.94
N TRP A 97 -7.90 -0.83 -11.62
CA TRP A 97 -6.74 -1.21 -10.83
C TRP A 97 -6.57 -2.73 -10.77
N THR A 98 -5.33 -3.17 -10.63
CA THR A 98 -4.98 -4.57 -10.38
C THR A 98 -3.95 -4.68 -9.26
N ILE A 99 -3.95 -5.81 -8.57
CA ILE A 99 -2.95 -6.11 -7.53
C ILE A 99 -1.62 -6.42 -8.21
N GLY A 100 -0.62 -5.58 -7.95
CA GLY A 100 0.74 -5.69 -8.47
C GLY A 100 1.71 -6.33 -7.47
N LYS A 101 2.92 -5.76 -7.38
CA LYS A 101 4.01 -6.24 -6.50
C LYS A 101 3.56 -6.23 -5.02
N GLU A 102 3.80 -7.33 -4.32
CA GLU A 102 3.75 -7.38 -2.86
C GLU A 102 5.05 -6.84 -2.26
N PHE A 103 4.93 -5.98 -1.25
CA PHE A 103 6.05 -5.54 -0.42
C PHE A 103 6.11 -6.39 0.85
N MET A 104 7.33 -6.75 1.25
CA MET A 104 7.57 -7.56 2.44
C MET A 104 7.93 -6.63 3.61
N ALA A 105 7.46 -6.98 4.80
CA ALA A 105 8.03 -6.42 6.03
C ALA A 105 9.51 -6.80 6.11
N GLU A 106 10.38 -5.84 6.45
CA GLU A 106 11.75 -6.17 6.80
C GLU A 106 11.71 -6.95 8.13
N LYS A 107 12.05 -8.25 8.08
CA LYS A 107 12.32 -8.98 9.31
C LYS A 107 13.61 -8.45 9.90
N ASN A 108 13.52 -7.73 11.02
CA ASN A 108 14.69 -7.46 11.83
C ASN A 108 15.12 -8.78 12.49
N ASP A 109 16.00 -9.54 11.84
CA ASP A 109 16.65 -10.75 12.38
C ASP A 109 17.71 -10.40 13.46
N ASN A 110 17.46 -9.38 14.28
CA ASN A 110 18.27 -9.07 15.47
C ASN A 110 17.60 -9.64 16.72
N ALA A 111 17.35 -10.95 16.72
CA ALA A 111 17.02 -11.72 17.92
C ALA A 111 17.93 -12.96 17.99
N SER A 112 19.25 -12.75 17.95
CA SER A 112 20.26 -13.77 18.26
C SER A 112 21.60 -13.11 18.62
N ASN A 113 21.62 -12.29 19.68
CA ASN A 113 22.77 -12.22 20.60
C ASN A 113 22.43 -11.27 21.77
N ARG A 114 22.01 -11.83 22.91
CA ARG A 114 22.31 -11.36 24.28
C ARG A 114 21.73 -12.33 25.30
#